data_AF-A0AAU8PX31-F1
#
_entry.id   AF-A0AAU8PX31-F1
#
_cell.length_a   1.000
_cell.length_b   1.000
_cell.length_c   1.000
_cell.angle_alpha   90.00
_cell.angle_beta   90.00
_cell.angle_gamma   90.00
#
_symmetry.space_group_name_H-M   'P 1'
#
loop_
_entity.id
_entity.type
_entity.pdbx_description
1 polymer ?
#
loop_
_entity_poly.entity_id
_entity_poly.type
_entity_poly.pdbx_seq_one_letter_code
_entity_poly.pdbx_strand_id
1 'polypeptide(L)'
;MCYEQVGKEMDRLIAEKLMGWQVKKTVGSDGAEEWWIPQKVACIVKAPWSGMVFMWNPSTDVKAAWDVVEKLRQMGWLVRVQAMPDGILPSGKPAPAYIATGVYIKGHSSDDRSEIEKYVCSDFNGYGTTAPEAICRLALEILCN
;
A
#
# COMPACT_ATOMS: atom_id res chain seq x y z
N MET A 1 -13.85 -3.80 -11.21
CA MET A 1 -12.89 -3.88 -10.09
C MET A 1 -12.76 -5.34 -9.68
N CYS A 2 -11.65 -5.97 -10.02
CA CYS A 2 -11.33 -7.32 -9.57
C CYS A 2 -11.09 -7.26 -8.06
N TYR A 3 -11.80 -8.08 -7.28
CA TYR A 3 -11.55 -8.22 -5.85
C TYR A 3 -10.25 -9.01 -5.67
N GLU A 4 -9.10 -8.34 -5.77
CA GLU A 4 -7.81 -8.96 -5.44
C GLU A 4 -7.78 -9.27 -3.94
N GLN A 5 -7.45 -10.52 -3.62
CA GLN A 5 -7.41 -11.01 -2.24
C GLN A 5 -6.33 -10.26 -1.46
N VAL A 6 -6.70 -9.80 -0.27
CA VAL A 6 -5.77 -9.25 0.72
C VAL A 6 -4.69 -10.29 1.03
N GLY A 7 -3.43 -9.86 1.07
CA GLY A 7 -2.29 -10.70 1.40
C GLY A 7 -1.20 -10.66 0.33
N LYS A 8 -0.49 -11.78 0.16
CA LYS A 8 0.77 -11.87 -0.60
C LYS A 8 0.69 -11.30 -2.02
N GLU A 9 -0.45 -11.44 -2.70
CA GLU A 9 -0.63 -10.93 -4.05
C GLU A 9 -0.78 -9.41 -4.09
N MET A 10 -1.53 -8.83 -3.16
CA MET A 10 -1.64 -7.37 -3.02
C MET A 10 -0.28 -6.75 -2.69
N ASP A 11 0.47 -7.37 -1.78
CA ASP A 11 1.82 -6.93 -1.41
C ASP A 11 2.78 -6.95 -2.61
N ARG A 12 2.71 -8.01 -3.44
CA ARG A 12 3.46 -8.12 -4.70
C ARG A 12 3.11 -6.99 -5.67
N LEU A 13 1.83 -6.74 -5.88
CA LEU A 13 1.38 -5.70 -6.81
C LEU A 13 1.81 -4.30 -6.36
N ILE A 14 1.78 -4.04 -5.05
CA ILE A 14 2.27 -2.79 -4.47
C ILE A 14 3.80 -2.66 -4.66
N ALA A 15 4.56 -3.74 -4.41
CA ALA A 15 5.99 -3.76 -4.67
C ALA A 15 6.31 -3.46 -6.15
N GLU A 16 5.61 -4.10 -7.08
CA GLU A 16 5.86 -3.95 -8.53
C GLU A 16 5.41 -2.60 -9.05
N LYS A 17 4.14 -2.23 -8.83
CA LYS A 17 3.53 -1.05 -9.45
C LYS A 17 3.88 0.25 -8.75
N LEU A 18 3.86 0.28 -7.41
CA LEU A 18 4.12 1.52 -6.66
C LEU A 18 5.61 1.74 -6.41
N MET A 19 6.30 0.70 -5.96
CA MET A 19 7.71 0.82 -5.57
C MET A 19 8.66 0.64 -6.75
N GLY A 20 8.18 0.10 -7.88
CA GLY A 20 9.01 -0.23 -9.04
C GLY A 20 10.02 -1.33 -8.73
N TRP A 21 9.71 -2.22 -7.80
CA TRP A 21 10.58 -3.32 -7.41
C TRP A 21 10.39 -4.51 -8.35
N GLN A 22 11.49 -5.13 -8.76
CA GLN A 22 11.43 -6.45 -9.40
C GLN A 22 11.26 -7.50 -8.31
N VAL A 23 10.14 -8.20 -8.35
CA VAL A 23 9.82 -9.22 -7.36
C VAL A 23 10.11 -10.59 -7.97
N LYS A 24 10.87 -11.43 -7.26
CA LYS A 24 11.08 -12.82 -7.65
C LYS A 24 10.33 -13.75 -6.73
N LYS A 25 9.67 -14.74 -7.34
CA LYS A 25 9.10 -15.87 -6.64
C LYS A 25 10.24 -16.76 -6.15
N THR A 26 10.32 -16.93 -4.84
CA THR A 26 11.31 -17.80 -4.21
C THR A 26 10.56 -18.87 -3.41
N VAL A 27 10.99 -20.12 -3.53
CA VAL A 27 10.48 -21.23 -2.74
C VAL A 27 11.36 -21.38 -1.52
N GLY A 28 10.76 -21.50 -0.34
CA GLY A 28 11.46 -21.80 0.90
C GLY A 28 12.32 -23.06 0.78
N SER A 29 13.36 -23.18 1.62
CA SER A 29 14.25 -24.35 1.64
C SER A 29 13.54 -25.67 1.95
N ASP A 30 12.34 -25.60 2.49
CA ASP A 30 11.42 -26.71 2.81
C ASP A 30 10.44 -27.03 1.67
N GLY A 31 10.47 -26.29 0.55
CA GLY A 31 9.56 -26.49 -0.58
C GLY A 31 8.12 -26.02 -0.33
N ALA A 32 7.80 -25.52 0.87
CA ALA A 32 6.43 -25.34 1.32
C ALA A 32 5.91 -23.90 1.16
N GLU A 33 6.79 -22.89 1.24
CA GLU A 33 6.35 -21.49 1.25
C GLU A 33 6.88 -20.69 0.07
N GLU A 34 5.94 -20.10 -0.68
CA GLU A 34 6.22 -19.17 -1.76
C GLU A 34 6.29 -17.73 -1.24
N TRP A 35 7.39 -17.05 -1.60
CA TRP A 35 7.69 -15.69 -1.15
C TRP A 35 8.02 -14.77 -2.32
N TRP A 36 7.66 -13.51 -2.14
CA TRP A 36 7.88 -12.43 -3.08
C TRP A 36 8.94 -11.51 -2.50
N ILE A 37 10.17 -11.57 -3.02
CA ILE A 37 11.29 -10.79 -2.49
C ILE A 37 11.62 -9.64 -3.46
N PRO A 38 11.61 -8.38 -3.00
CA PRO A 38 12.04 -7.26 -3.82
C PRO A 38 13.54 -7.33 -4.09
N GLN A 39 13.98 -7.29 -5.35
CA GLN A 39 15.41 -7.37 -5.68
C GLN A 39 16.24 -6.20 -5.14
N LYS A 40 15.66 -5.02 -4.96
CA LYS A 40 16.35 -3.84 -4.38
C LYS A 40 16.49 -3.90 -2.85
N VAL A 41 15.65 -4.70 -2.18
CA VAL A 41 15.72 -4.96 -0.72
C VAL A 41 16.41 -6.30 -0.45
N ALA A 42 16.53 -7.16 -1.47
CA ALA A 42 17.35 -8.37 -1.50
C ALA A 42 18.85 -8.06 -1.62
N CYS A 43 19.35 -7.04 -0.91
CA CYS A 43 20.66 -7.20 -0.28
C CYS A 43 20.47 -8.34 0.73
N ILE A 44 20.54 -9.57 0.19
CA ILE A 44 20.77 -10.78 0.93
C ILE A 44 22.02 -10.47 1.76
N VAL A 45 21.82 -10.14 3.03
CA VAL A 45 22.84 -10.38 4.04
C VAL A 45 23.01 -11.89 3.96
N LYS A 46 24.03 -12.33 3.20
CA LYS A 46 24.49 -13.72 3.23
C LYS A 46 25.04 -13.94 4.64
N ALA A 47 24.16 -14.10 5.62
CA ALA A 47 24.50 -14.71 6.87
C ALA A 47 24.63 -16.21 6.57
N PRO A 48 25.82 -16.81 6.73
CA PRO A 48 26.07 -18.16 6.24
C PRO A 48 25.25 -19.26 6.94
N TRP A 49 24.40 -18.92 7.93
CA TRP A 49 23.64 -19.88 8.73
C TRP A 49 22.24 -19.39 9.17
N SER A 50 21.83 -18.18 8.77
CA SER A 50 20.54 -17.58 9.17
C SER A 50 20.11 -16.50 8.19
N GLY A 51 19.63 -16.90 7.02
CA GLY A 51 19.11 -15.95 6.02
C GLY A 51 17.90 -15.19 6.57
N MET A 52 18.11 -13.97 7.08
CA MET A 52 17.01 -13.06 7.38
C MET A 52 16.38 -12.64 6.05
N VAL A 53 15.22 -13.21 5.75
CA VAL A 53 14.34 -12.73 4.69
C VAL A 53 13.61 -11.52 5.25
N PHE A 54 13.85 -10.34 4.67
CA PHE A 54 13.04 -9.16 4.98
C PHE A 54 11.63 -9.39 4.42
N MET A 55 10.68 -9.70 5.31
CA MET A 55 9.26 -9.81 4.97
C MET A 55 8.65 -8.41 4.94
N TRP A 56 8.29 -7.92 3.75
CA TRP A 56 7.60 -6.65 3.57
C TRP A 56 6.16 -6.93 3.17
N ASN A 57 5.24 -6.80 4.14
CA ASN A 57 3.83 -7.19 3.99
C ASN A 57 2.92 -5.97 4.24
N PRO A 58 2.91 -4.95 3.36
CA PRO A 58 2.18 -3.70 3.58
C PRO A 58 0.66 -3.87 3.70
N SER A 59 0.09 -4.99 3.27
CA SER A 59 -1.33 -5.33 3.44
C SER A 59 -1.73 -5.68 4.87
N THR A 60 -0.78 -6.07 5.71
CA THR A 60 -1.03 -6.61 7.06
C THR A 60 -0.16 -5.99 8.14
N ASP A 61 1.02 -5.47 7.79
CA ASP A 61 1.90 -4.71 8.69
C ASP A 61 1.73 -3.20 8.51
N VAL A 62 1.37 -2.51 9.59
CA VAL A 62 1.18 -1.06 9.62
C VAL A 62 2.46 -0.30 9.31
N LYS A 63 3.63 -0.82 9.70
CA LYS A 63 4.91 -0.16 9.43
C LYS A 63 5.23 -0.21 7.94
N ALA A 64 5.14 -1.38 7.32
CA ALA A 64 5.27 -1.54 5.87
C ALA A 64 4.21 -0.75 5.09
N ALA A 65 2.96 -0.66 5.57
CA ALA A 65 1.91 0.16 4.97
C ALA A 65 2.27 1.65 4.96
N TRP A 66 3.01 2.13 5.96
CA TRP A 66 3.45 3.52 5.98
C TRP A 66 4.46 3.83 4.88
N ASP A 67 5.30 2.87 4.48
CA ASP A 67 6.21 3.05 3.33
C ASP A 67 5.42 3.32 2.03
N VAL A 68 4.23 2.72 1.88
CA VAL A 68 3.31 2.95 0.77
C VAL A 68 2.79 4.40 0.79
N VAL A 69 2.37 4.89 1.96
CA VAL A 69 1.93 6.28 2.16
C VAL A 69 3.04 7.27 1.82
N GLU A 70 4.25 6.99 2.28
CA GLU A 70 5.43 7.82 2.02
C GLU A 70 5.77 7.88 0.54
N LYS A 71 5.67 6.74 -0.16
CA LYS A 71 5.89 6.69 -1.60
C LYS A 71 4.84 7.47 -2.37
N LEU A 72 3.56 7.34 -2.00
CA LEU A 72 2.46 8.13 -2.57
C LEU A 72 2.68 9.63 -2.35
N ARG A 73 3.14 10.03 -1.16
CA ARG A 73 3.49 11.43 -0.84
C ARG A 73 4.57 11.98 -1.76
N GLN A 74 5.62 11.21 -2.04
CA GLN A 74 6.66 11.60 -2.99
C GLN A 74 6.12 11.78 -4.43
N MET A 75 5.02 11.10 -4.77
CA MET A 75 4.32 11.23 -6.05
C MET A 75 3.28 12.37 -6.07
N GLY A 76 3.17 13.16 -4.98
CA GLY A 76 2.23 14.28 -4.87
C GLY A 76 0.86 13.90 -4.31
N TRP A 77 0.70 12.70 -3.74
CA TRP A 77 -0.56 12.26 -3.14
C TRP A 77 -0.56 12.41 -1.62
N LEU A 78 -1.57 13.07 -1.07
CA LEU A 78 -1.86 12.98 0.36
C LEU A 78 -2.80 11.82 0.62
N VAL A 79 -2.47 11.02 1.63
CA VAL A 79 -3.29 9.89 2.08
C VAL A 79 -3.86 10.22 3.45
N ARG A 80 -5.19 10.13 3.56
CA ARG A 80 -5.92 10.22 4.82
C ARG A 80 -6.54 8.87 5.14
N VAL A 81 -6.23 8.32 6.31
CA VAL A 81 -6.82 7.05 6.78
C VAL A 81 -7.76 7.32 7.94
N GLN A 82 -8.95 6.75 7.89
CA GLN A 82 -9.98 6.90 8.92
C GLN A 82 -10.56 5.54 9.28
N ALA A 83 -10.76 5.32 10.58
CA ALA A 83 -11.64 4.26 11.07
C ALA A 83 -13.09 4.70 10.84
N MET A 84 -13.90 3.80 10.30
CA MET A 84 -15.34 4.02 10.14
C MET A 84 -16.06 3.40 11.33
N PRO A 85 -17.12 4.05 11.84
CA PRO A 85 -17.95 3.44 12.87
C PRO A 85 -18.58 2.14 12.33
N ASP A 86 -18.68 1.14 13.20
CA ASP A 86 -19.36 -0.11 12.87
C ASP A 86 -20.80 0.18 12.43
N GLY A 87 -21.21 -0.44 11.32
CA GLY A 87 -22.54 -0.18 10.77
C GLY A 87 -22.80 -0.93 9.47
N ILE A 88 -23.98 -0.69 8.92
CA ILE A 88 -24.40 -1.20 7.62
C ILE A 88 -24.52 -0.01 6.68
N LEU A 89 -23.82 -0.06 5.54
CA LEU A 89 -23.97 0.94 4.49
C LEU A 89 -25.43 0.96 3.97
N PRO A 90 -25.91 2.05 3.36
CA PRO A 90 -27.24 2.09 2.74
C PRO A 90 -27.50 0.96 1.72
N SER A 91 -26.43 0.36 1.20
CA SER A 91 -26.45 -0.82 0.33
C SER A 91 -26.73 -2.16 1.04
N GLY A 92 -26.93 -2.16 2.36
CA GLY A 92 -27.16 -3.38 3.16
C GLY A 92 -25.89 -4.20 3.46
N LYS A 93 -24.72 -3.72 3.05
CA LYS A 93 -23.43 -4.39 3.30
C LYS A 93 -22.79 -3.88 4.61
N PRO A 94 -22.04 -4.72 5.33
CA PRO A 94 -21.25 -4.24 6.47
C PRO A 94 -20.32 -3.12 6.01
N ALA A 95 -20.27 -2.05 6.79
CA ALA A 95 -19.35 -0.95 6.54
C ALA A 95 -17.91 -1.48 6.66
N PRO A 96 -17.01 -1.11 5.73
CA PRO A 96 -15.60 -1.41 5.88
C PRO A 96 -15.08 -0.70 7.14
N ALA A 97 -14.27 -1.38 7.94
CA ALA A 97 -13.75 -0.83 9.19
C ALA A 97 -12.81 0.37 8.97
N TYR A 98 -12.14 0.44 7.81
CA TYR A 98 -11.23 1.52 7.45
C TYR A 98 -11.45 2.01 6.03
N ILE A 99 -11.32 3.32 5.85
CA ILE A 99 -11.23 3.99 4.56
C ILE A 99 -9.90 4.76 4.47
N ALA A 100 -9.20 4.59 3.35
CA ALA A 100 -8.07 5.42 2.96
C ALA A 100 -8.47 6.26 1.75
N THR A 101 -8.34 7.58 1.86
CA THR A 101 -8.65 8.54 0.80
C THR A 101 -7.36 9.18 0.30
N GLY A 102 -7.16 9.17 -1.02
CA GLY A 102 -6.02 9.79 -1.69
C GLY A 102 -6.44 11.06 -2.41
N VAL A 103 -5.72 12.16 -2.15
CA VAL A 103 -5.94 13.46 -2.80
C VAL A 103 -4.66 13.88 -3.50
N TYR A 104 -4.76 14.21 -4.79
CA TYR A 104 -3.61 14.69 -5.56
C TYR A 104 -3.39 16.19 -5.37
N ILE A 105 -2.16 16.56 -4.99
CA ILE A 105 -1.73 17.96 -4.90
C ILE A 105 -0.90 18.30 -6.12
N LYS A 106 -1.42 19.21 -6.95
CA LYS A 106 -0.65 19.78 -8.06
C LYS A 106 0.11 21.00 -7.56
N GLY A 107 1.43 20.86 -7.38
CA GLY A 107 2.34 22.00 -7.17
C GLY A 107 2.94 22.12 -5.77
N HIS A 108 3.61 21.07 -5.29
CA HIS A 108 4.45 21.18 -4.10
C HIS A 108 5.73 21.98 -4.42
N SER A 109 5.66 23.31 -4.35
CA SER A 109 6.83 24.16 -4.05
C SER A 109 7.09 24.04 -2.55
N SER A 110 8.35 23.83 -2.15
CA SER A 110 8.71 23.49 -0.77
C SER A 110 8.62 24.65 0.23
N ASP A 111 8.34 25.88 -0.22
CA ASP A 111 8.67 27.08 0.57
C ASP A 111 7.49 27.94 1.05
N ASP A 112 6.23 27.63 0.72
CA ASP A 112 5.13 28.50 1.16
C ASP A 112 3.95 27.71 1.73
N ARG A 113 3.76 27.84 3.05
CA ARG A 113 2.66 27.24 3.82
C ARG A 113 1.30 27.91 3.55
N SER A 114 1.22 28.87 2.64
CA SER A 114 0.08 29.77 2.50
C SER A 114 -0.79 29.60 1.26
N GLU A 115 -0.47 28.73 0.30
CA GLU A 115 -1.32 28.50 -0.89
C GLU A 115 -1.74 27.03 -1.04
N ILE A 116 -2.57 26.57 -0.10
CA ILE A 116 -3.26 25.27 -0.15
C ILE A 116 -4.58 25.43 -0.96
N GLU A 117 -4.52 26.00 -2.17
CA GLU A 117 -5.73 26.32 -2.96
C GLU A 117 -5.75 25.76 -4.40
N LYS A 118 -4.91 24.78 -4.73
CA LYS A 118 -5.05 24.00 -5.99
C LYS A 118 -4.95 22.50 -5.77
N TYR A 119 -5.87 21.96 -4.97
CA TYR A 119 -6.20 20.54 -5.02
C TYR A 119 -6.88 20.24 -6.35
N VAL A 120 -6.31 19.34 -7.15
CA VAL A 120 -7.01 18.76 -8.29
C VAL A 120 -7.81 17.60 -7.72
N CYS A 121 -9.13 17.73 -7.73
CA CYS A 121 -10.09 16.87 -7.04
C CYS A 121 -10.23 15.50 -7.74
N SER A 122 -9.16 14.71 -7.74
CA SER A 122 -9.23 13.28 -8.02
C SER A 122 -9.23 12.57 -6.67
N ASP A 123 -10.41 12.23 -6.17
CA ASP A 123 -10.58 11.50 -4.92
C ASP A 123 -10.61 10.00 -5.22
N PHE A 124 -9.55 9.30 -4.83
CA PHE A 124 -9.54 7.83 -4.83
C PHE A 124 -9.78 7.31 -3.42
N ASN A 125 -10.49 6.19 -3.31
CA ASN A 125 -10.79 5.57 -2.02
C ASN A 125 -10.43 4.09 -2.02
N GLY A 126 -9.69 3.66 -1.00
CA GLY A 126 -9.44 2.27 -0.67
C GLY A 126 -10.20 1.88 0.60
N TYR A 127 -10.90 0.74 0.58
CA TYR A 127 -11.66 0.24 1.71
C TYR A 127 -11.08 -1.08 2.20
N GLY A 128 -10.86 -1.20 3.51
CA GLY A 128 -10.28 -2.39 4.12
C GLY A 128 -10.91 -2.73 5.47
N THR A 129 -10.72 -4.00 5.88
CA THR A 129 -11.01 -4.45 7.25
C THR A 129 -9.93 -4.00 8.23
N THR A 130 -8.75 -3.65 7.72
CA THR A 130 -7.63 -3.08 8.48
C THR A 130 -7.11 -1.80 7.79
N ALA A 131 -6.44 -0.93 8.54
CA ALA A 131 -5.80 0.27 7.97
C ALA A 131 -4.74 -0.07 6.89
N PRO A 132 -3.82 -1.04 7.09
CA PRO A 132 -2.84 -1.46 6.09
C PRO A 132 -3.49 -1.90 4.76
N GLU A 133 -4.57 -2.67 4.85
CA GLU A 133 -5.34 -3.12 3.69
C GLU A 133 -5.96 -1.94 2.93
N ALA A 134 -6.61 -1.01 3.65
CA ALA A 134 -7.24 0.16 3.04
C ALA A 134 -6.22 1.03 2.29
N ILE A 135 -5.04 1.23 2.86
CA ILE A 135 -3.92 1.97 2.23
C ILE A 135 -3.47 1.28 0.94
N CYS A 136 -3.24 -0.03 0.96
CA CYS A 136 -2.79 -0.77 -0.23
C CYS A 136 -3.83 -0.73 -1.35
N ARG A 137 -5.12 -0.89 -1.01
CA ARG A 137 -6.19 -0.79 -2.02
C ARG A 137 -6.28 0.61 -2.62
N LEU A 138 -6.13 1.66 -1.81
CA LEU A 138 -6.07 3.03 -2.32
C LEU A 138 -4.90 3.19 -3.31
N ALA A 139 -3.72 2.70 -2.95
CA ALA A 139 -2.54 2.80 -3.80
C ALA A 139 -2.73 2.08 -5.14
N LEU A 140 -3.33 0.88 -5.15
CA LEU A 140 -3.64 0.17 -6.40
C LEU A 140 -4.70 0.91 -7.22
N GLU A 141 -5.71 1.49 -6.60
CA GLU A 141 -6.74 2.28 -7.28
C GLU A 141 -6.13 3.51 -7.98
N ILE A 142 -5.21 4.22 -7.31
CA ILE A 142 -4.48 5.35 -7.89
C ILE A 142 -3.63 4.93 -9.10
N LEU A 143 -3.01 3.74 -9.05
CA LEU A 143 -2.07 3.27 -10.08
C LEU A 143 -2.74 2.59 -11.27
N CYS A 144 -3.99 2.16 -11.13
CA CYS A 144 -4.74 1.45 -12.19
C CYS A 144 -5.67 2.38 -13.00
N ASN A 145 -5.80 3.65 -12.61
CA ASN A 145 -6.53 4.69 -13.32
C ASN A 145 -5.58 5.66 -14.04
#